data_AF-A0A7K5X862-F1
#
_entry.id   AF-A0A7K5X862-F1
#
_cell.length_a   1.000
_cell.length_b   1.000
_cell.length_c   1.000
_cell.angle_alpha   90.00
_cell.angle_beta   90.00
_cell.angle_gamma   90.00
#
_symmetry.space_group_name_H-M   'P 1'
#
loop_
_entity.id
_entity.type
_entity.pdbx_description
1 polymer ?
#
loop_
_entity_poly.entity_id
_entity_poly.type
_entity_poly.pdbx_seq_one_letter_code
_entity_poly.pdbx_strand_id
1 'polypeptide(L)'
;LQMNLQSMEKNFDAVLKQEALFQEQKKEKQALILQLNKDIEEQKPKLERVMKQCSRLSREIQSLKKTKTETQEERDIDLRELKSFSKTIDRLLADVLEANPDLTTPFQMYFHQSNLELPTIASAGGSQSSRSPSTQSSLASTRSSRSTSSGSSRTPSLTVIDLSLPIGTPQGAAAVNSQPSSRASTSDTCKRKKS
;
A
#
# COMPACT_ATOMS: atom_id res chain seq x y z
N LEU A 1 -63.72 23.83 3.86
CA LEU A 1 -62.77 24.63 4.67
C LEU A 1 -62.26 23.86 5.89
N GLN A 2 -63.15 23.31 6.74
CA GLN A 2 -62.77 22.56 7.96
C GLN A 2 -61.91 21.30 7.71
N MET A 3 -62.23 20.52 6.68
CA MET A 3 -61.41 19.37 6.24
C MET A 3 -59.98 19.78 5.85
N ASN A 4 -59.83 20.95 5.21
CA ASN A 4 -58.51 21.45 4.79
C ASN A 4 -57.68 21.87 6.01
N LEU A 5 -58.32 22.51 7.00
CA LEU A 5 -57.68 22.93 8.23
C LEU A 5 -57.19 21.72 9.05
N GLN A 6 -58.03 20.69 9.19
CA GLN A 6 -57.64 19.43 9.85
C GLN A 6 -56.54 18.69 9.08
N SER A 7 -56.55 18.72 7.75
CA SER A 7 -55.47 18.12 6.96
C SER A 7 -54.16 18.86 7.14
N MET A 8 -54.19 20.19 7.17
CA MET A 8 -53.00 21.03 7.38
C MET A 8 -52.40 20.80 8.76
N GLU A 9 -53.23 20.70 9.79
CA GLU A 9 -52.82 20.36 11.16
C GLU A 9 -52.11 19.00 11.23
N LYS A 10 -52.70 17.95 10.63
CA LYS A 10 -52.07 16.62 10.55
C LYS A 10 -50.73 16.64 9.82
N ASN A 11 -50.63 17.37 8.71
CA ASN A 11 -49.38 17.51 7.96
C ASN A 11 -48.33 18.26 8.78
N PHE A 12 -48.73 19.31 9.50
CA PHE A 12 -47.85 20.06 10.37
C PHE A 12 -47.30 19.18 11.51
N ASP A 13 -48.15 18.41 12.17
CA ASP A 13 -47.74 17.43 13.19
C ASP A 13 -46.78 16.38 12.64
N ALA A 14 -47.02 15.90 11.41
CA ALA A 14 -46.14 14.94 10.75
C ALA A 14 -44.75 15.55 10.48
N VAL A 15 -44.70 16.80 10.01
CA VAL A 15 -43.45 17.54 9.78
C VAL A 15 -42.70 17.77 11.09
N LEU A 16 -43.38 18.16 12.18
CA LEU A 16 -42.74 18.35 13.48
C LEU A 16 -42.15 17.04 14.04
N LYS A 17 -42.85 15.91 13.90
CA LYS A 17 -42.32 14.60 14.29
C LYS A 17 -41.11 14.21 13.45
N GLN A 18 -41.14 14.47 12.15
CA GLN A 18 -40.03 14.20 11.25
C GLN A 18 -38.82 15.09 11.58
N GLU A 19 -39.03 16.36 11.90
CA GLU A 19 -37.98 17.27 12.36
C GLU A 19 -37.32 16.75 13.65
N ALA A 20 -38.12 16.36 14.65
CA ALA A 20 -37.61 15.82 15.90
C ALA A 20 -36.76 14.55 15.67
N LEU A 21 -37.23 13.64 14.83
CA LEU A 21 -36.49 12.44 14.43
C LEU A 21 -35.16 12.79 13.77
N PHE A 22 -35.15 13.73 12.82
CA PHE A 22 -33.91 14.14 12.16
C PHE A 22 -32.94 14.83 13.11
N GLN A 23 -33.42 15.60 14.08
CA GLN A 23 -32.58 16.20 15.11
C GLN A 23 -31.93 15.13 16.02
N GLU A 24 -32.66 14.08 16.38
CA GLU A 24 -32.11 12.96 17.14
C GLU A 24 -31.05 12.19 16.34
N GLN A 25 -31.34 11.84 15.08
CA GLN A 25 -30.37 11.20 14.19
C GLN A 25 -29.11 12.05 13.98
N LYS A 26 -29.27 13.38 13.90
CA LYS A 26 -28.15 14.31 13.79
C LYS A 26 -27.26 14.26 15.04
N LYS A 27 -27.86 14.25 16.23
CA LYS A 27 -27.12 14.14 17.51
C LYS A 27 -26.39 12.81 17.62
N GLU A 28 -27.03 11.70 17.24
CA GLU A 28 -26.42 10.37 17.23
C GLU A 28 -25.22 10.32 16.29
N LYS A 29 -25.37 10.80 15.03
CA LYS A 29 -24.26 10.88 14.07
C LYS A 29 -23.12 11.77 14.59
N GLN A 30 -23.44 12.89 15.23
CA GLN A 30 -22.43 13.76 15.82
C GLN A 30 -21.67 13.08 16.96
N ALA A 31 -22.36 12.33 17.83
CA ALA A 31 -21.72 11.56 18.89
C ALA A 31 -20.80 10.48 18.32
N LEU A 32 -21.24 9.77 17.26
CA LEU A 32 -20.42 8.78 16.57
C LEU A 32 -19.16 9.42 15.96
N ILE A 33 -19.27 10.57 15.30
CA ILE A 33 -18.11 11.29 14.74
C ILE A 33 -17.11 11.65 15.84
N LEU A 34 -17.58 12.18 16.98
CA LEU A 34 -16.71 12.51 18.11
C LEU A 34 -15.99 11.28 18.67
N GLN A 35 -16.69 10.15 18.78
CA GLN A 35 -16.11 8.89 19.22
C GLN A 35 -15.05 8.39 18.24
N LEU A 36 -15.35 8.35 16.94
CA LEU A 36 -14.40 7.92 15.91
C LEU A 36 -13.15 8.82 15.86
N ASN A 37 -13.31 10.14 16.03
CA ASN A 37 -12.19 11.06 16.10
C ASN A 37 -11.28 10.78 17.31
N LYS A 38 -11.87 10.46 18.46
CA LYS A 38 -11.12 10.06 19.66
C LYS A 38 -10.35 8.76 19.41
N ASP A 39 -11.00 7.77 18.81
CA ASP A 39 -10.37 6.47 18.52
C ASP A 39 -9.21 6.63 17.53
N ILE A 40 -9.36 7.47 16.50
CA ILE A 40 -8.27 7.83 15.57
C ILE A 40 -7.09 8.43 16.32
N GLU A 41 -7.33 9.39 17.21
CA GLU A 41 -6.26 10.04 17.97
C GLU A 41 -5.54 9.08 18.91
N GLU A 42 -6.25 8.11 19.49
CA GLU A 42 -5.65 7.07 20.33
C GLU A 42 -4.78 6.09 19.52
N GLN A 43 -5.12 5.82 18.25
CA GLN A 43 -4.37 4.90 17.40
C GLN A 43 -3.10 5.52 16.81
N LYS A 44 -3.06 6.84 16.58
CA LYS A 44 -1.88 7.55 16.03
C LYS A 44 -0.55 7.21 16.74
N PRO A 45 -0.42 7.32 18.07
CA PRO A 45 0.85 7.02 18.75
C PRO A 45 1.21 5.53 18.72
N LYS A 46 0.21 4.63 18.62
CA LYS A 46 0.45 3.18 18.46
C LYS A 46 1.06 2.89 17.09
N LEU A 47 0.50 3.49 16.04
CA LEU A 47 1.05 3.40 14.69
C LEU A 47 2.47 3.97 14.62
N GLU A 48 2.71 5.14 15.21
CA GLU A 48 4.05 5.76 15.23
C GLU A 48 5.10 4.85 15.91
N ARG A 49 4.73 4.20 17.03
CA ARG A 49 5.63 3.24 17.69
C ARG A 49 5.95 2.05 16.81
N VAL A 50 4.96 1.48 16.14
CA VAL A 50 5.18 0.33 15.23
C VAL A 50 6.06 0.76 14.06
N MET A 51 5.80 1.91 13.44
CA MET A 51 6.65 2.43 12.35
C MET A 51 8.12 2.61 12.78
N LYS A 52 8.36 3.13 13.99
CA LYS A 52 9.71 3.24 14.56
C LYS A 52 10.37 1.88 14.75
N GLN A 53 9.62 0.88 15.23
CA GLN A 53 10.11 -0.48 15.41
C GLN A 53 10.45 -1.15 14.07
N CYS A 54 9.56 -1.05 13.08
CA CYS A 54 9.80 -1.55 11.72
C CYS A 54 11.05 -0.91 11.12
N SER A 55 11.18 0.42 11.22
CA SER A 55 12.35 1.16 10.71
C SER A 55 13.66 0.70 11.37
N ARG A 56 13.63 0.44 12.68
CA ARG A 56 14.79 -0.09 13.42
C ARG A 56 15.17 -1.49 12.92
N LEU A 57 14.18 -2.37 12.79
CA LEU A 57 14.39 -3.76 12.37
C LEU A 57 14.93 -3.83 10.92
N SER A 58 14.38 -3.04 10.00
CA SER A 58 14.89 -2.92 8.62
C SER A 58 16.37 -2.54 8.60
N ARG A 59 16.79 -1.55 9.39
CA ARG A 59 18.21 -1.16 9.49
C ARG A 59 19.08 -2.27 10.07
N GLU A 60 18.58 -3.03 11.04
CA GLU A 60 19.30 -4.17 11.62
C GLU A 60 19.50 -5.29 10.58
N ILE A 61 18.45 -5.62 9.83
CA ILE A 61 18.51 -6.61 8.74
C ILE A 61 19.51 -6.16 7.67
N GLN A 62 19.46 -4.91 7.24
CA GLN A 62 20.39 -4.36 6.24
C GLN A 62 21.84 -4.39 6.73
N SER A 63 22.08 -4.04 8.00
CA SER A 63 23.39 -4.13 8.65
C SER A 63 23.92 -5.57 8.67
N LEU A 64 23.09 -6.53 9.07
CA LEU A 64 23.44 -7.96 9.07
C LEU A 64 23.75 -8.49 7.66
N LYS A 65 22.97 -8.05 6.66
CA LYS A 65 23.21 -8.36 5.24
C LYS A 65 24.35 -7.54 4.61
N LYS A 66 24.94 -6.59 5.34
CA LYS A 66 25.98 -5.67 4.86
C LYS A 66 25.58 -4.90 3.59
N THR A 67 24.30 -4.61 3.45
CA THR A 67 23.75 -3.77 2.36
C THR A 67 23.47 -2.37 2.89
N LYS A 68 23.63 -1.36 2.03
CA LYS A 68 23.26 0.04 2.32
C LYS A 68 21.89 0.42 1.76
N THR A 69 21.32 -0.46 0.94
CA THR A 69 20.04 -0.26 0.27
C THR A 69 19.03 -1.29 0.72
N GLU A 70 17.78 -1.01 0.41
CA GLU A 70 16.66 -1.91 0.57
C GLU A 70 16.96 -3.31 0.02
N THR A 71 16.53 -4.32 0.77
CA THR A 71 16.70 -5.73 0.42
C THR A 71 15.68 -6.17 -0.63
N GLN A 72 15.95 -7.29 -1.31
CA GLN A 72 15.00 -7.84 -2.29
C GLN A 72 13.65 -8.19 -1.63
N GLU A 73 13.69 -8.65 -0.38
CA GLU A 73 12.51 -9.02 0.39
C GLU A 73 11.67 -7.79 0.78
N GLU A 74 12.31 -6.68 1.15
CA GLU A 74 11.63 -5.39 1.38
C GLU A 74 10.95 -4.90 0.09
N ARG A 75 11.66 -4.91 -1.05
CA ARG A 75 11.07 -4.52 -2.35
C ARG A 75 9.88 -5.38 -2.76
N ASP A 76 9.93 -6.68 -2.46
CA ASP A 76 8.83 -7.61 -2.73
C ASP A 76 7.63 -7.38 -1.79
N ILE A 77 7.86 -6.97 -0.54
CA ILE A 77 6.79 -6.53 0.37
C ILE A 77 6.11 -5.28 -0.20
N ASP A 78 6.87 -4.25 -0.54
CA ASP A 78 6.34 -2.99 -1.09
C ASP A 78 5.54 -3.22 -2.38
N LEU A 79 6.04 -4.08 -3.27
CA LEU A 79 5.31 -4.44 -4.49
C LEU A 79 3.99 -5.16 -4.18
N ARG A 80 3.98 -6.09 -3.22
CA ARG A 80 2.74 -6.77 -2.79
C ARG A 80 1.74 -5.80 -2.19
N GLU A 81 2.20 -4.87 -1.37
CA GLU A 81 1.36 -3.83 -0.76
C GLU A 81 0.79 -2.88 -1.81
N LEU A 82 1.60 -2.46 -2.78
CA LEU A 82 1.12 -1.62 -3.89
C LEU A 82 0.05 -2.34 -4.73
N LYS A 83 0.24 -3.63 -5.00
CA LYS A 83 -0.76 -4.44 -5.71
C LYS A 83 -2.06 -4.62 -4.92
N SER A 84 -1.98 -4.83 -3.61
CA SER A 84 -3.19 -4.96 -2.78
C SER A 84 -3.94 -3.63 -2.66
N PHE A 85 -3.20 -2.52 -2.56
CA PHE A 85 -3.78 -1.18 -2.59
C PHE A 85 -4.49 -0.90 -3.92
N SER A 86 -3.84 -1.15 -5.06
CA SER A 86 -4.45 -1.02 -6.39
C SER A 86 -5.77 -1.80 -6.48
N LYS A 87 -5.77 -3.07 -6.07
CA LYS A 87 -7.00 -3.89 -6.05
C LYS A 87 -8.11 -3.32 -5.17
N THR A 88 -7.74 -2.67 -4.07
CA THR A 88 -8.71 -2.02 -3.17
C THR A 88 -9.35 -0.82 -3.85
N ILE A 89 -8.56 -0.02 -4.56
CA ILE A 89 -9.08 1.11 -5.36
C ILE A 89 -9.95 0.61 -6.52
N ASP A 90 -9.50 -0.41 -7.25
CA ASP A 90 -10.25 -1.01 -8.36
C ASP A 90 -11.63 -1.50 -7.88
N ARG A 91 -11.67 -2.17 -6.73
CA ARG A 91 -12.93 -2.62 -6.11
C ARG A 91 -13.82 -1.45 -5.72
N LEU A 92 -13.27 -0.47 -5.00
CA LEU A 92 -14.03 0.72 -4.59
C LEU A 92 -14.63 1.44 -5.79
N LEU A 93 -13.86 1.58 -6.86
CA LEU A 93 -14.31 2.24 -8.08
C LEU A 93 -15.44 1.46 -8.74
N ALA A 94 -15.32 0.14 -8.85
CA ALA A 94 -16.38 -0.69 -9.38
C ALA A 94 -17.65 -0.65 -8.53
N ASP A 95 -17.54 -0.68 -7.19
CA ASP A 95 -18.69 -0.57 -6.29
C ASP A 95 -19.42 0.79 -6.48
N VAL A 96 -18.68 1.88 -6.69
CA VAL A 96 -19.24 3.22 -6.97
C VAL A 96 -19.96 3.27 -8.31
N LEU A 97 -19.38 2.66 -9.35
CA LEU A 97 -19.96 2.63 -10.70
C LEU A 97 -21.19 1.73 -10.79
N GLU A 98 -21.21 0.62 -10.05
CA GLU A 98 -22.39 -0.25 -9.93
C GLU A 98 -23.56 0.50 -9.27
N ALA A 99 -23.28 1.25 -8.20
CA ALA A 99 -24.28 2.04 -7.50
C ALA A 99 -24.76 3.27 -8.30
N ASN A 100 -23.95 3.76 -9.26
CA ASN A 100 -24.20 5.00 -10.00
C ASN A 100 -23.88 4.82 -11.49
N PRO A 101 -24.74 4.14 -12.27
CA PRO A 101 -24.45 3.81 -13.67
C PRO A 101 -24.19 5.03 -14.55
N ASP A 102 -24.79 6.17 -14.24
CA ASP A 102 -24.62 7.45 -14.96
C ASP A 102 -23.16 7.95 -14.95
N LEU A 103 -22.35 7.53 -13.96
CA LEU A 103 -20.94 7.90 -13.85
C LEU A 103 -20.04 7.07 -14.78
N THR A 104 -20.52 5.96 -15.33
CA THR A 104 -19.70 5.03 -16.13
C THR A 104 -19.10 5.72 -17.35
N THR A 105 -19.90 6.39 -18.16
CA THR A 105 -19.43 7.05 -19.40
C THR A 105 -18.40 8.15 -19.12
N PRO A 106 -18.63 9.09 -18.16
CA PRO A 106 -17.60 10.04 -17.75
C PRO A 106 -16.29 9.39 -17.31
N PHE A 107 -16.36 8.35 -16.47
CA PHE A 107 -15.15 7.66 -15.98
C PHE A 107 -14.40 6.95 -17.09
N GLN A 108 -15.10 6.24 -17.99
CA GLN A 108 -14.48 5.63 -19.17
C GLN A 108 -13.73 6.66 -20.01
N MET A 109 -14.33 7.83 -20.26
CA MET A 109 -13.69 8.89 -21.02
C MET A 109 -12.38 9.37 -20.36
N TYR A 110 -12.37 9.63 -19.05
CA TYR A 110 -11.17 10.09 -18.33
C TYR A 110 -10.07 9.02 -18.26
N PHE A 111 -10.44 7.75 -18.10
CA PHE A 111 -9.50 6.64 -18.14
C PHE A 111 -8.88 6.50 -19.53
N HIS A 112 -9.69 6.56 -20.59
CA HIS A 112 -9.19 6.52 -21.97
C HIS A 112 -8.25 7.69 -22.30
N GLN A 113 -8.53 8.91 -21.82
CA GLN A 113 -7.62 10.05 -21.96
C GLN A 113 -6.24 9.81 -21.33
N SER A 114 -6.20 8.97 -20.28
CA SER A 114 -4.98 8.58 -19.59
C SER A 114 -4.35 7.31 -20.16
N ASN A 115 -4.88 6.76 -21.26
CA ASN A 115 -4.52 5.45 -21.82
C ASN A 115 -4.67 4.30 -20.81
N LEU A 116 -5.69 4.40 -19.96
CA LEU A 116 -6.05 3.38 -18.97
C LEU A 116 -7.41 2.78 -19.32
N GLU A 117 -7.62 1.54 -18.89
CA GLU A 117 -8.92 0.89 -18.95
C GLU A 117 -9.63 1.01 -17.61
N LEU A 118 -10.95 1.12 -17.66
CA LEU A 118 -11.73 1.20 -16.44
C LEU A 118 -11.69 -0.15 -15.70
N PRO A 119 -11.35 -0.18 -14.41
CA PRO A 119 -11.29 -1.42 -13.64
C PRO A 119 -12.64 -2.12 -13.69
N THR A 120 -12.66 -3.30 -14.27
CA THR A 120 -13.81 -4.20 -14.21
C THR A 120 -13.47 -5.27 -13.19
N ILE A 121 -14.32 -5.48 -12.18
CA ILE A 121 -14.16 -6.64 -11.29
C ILE A 121 -14.40 -7.86 -12.18
N ALA A 122 -13.32 -8.47 -12.68
CA ALA A 122 -13.40 -9.78 -13.30
C ALA A 122 -14.05 -10.71 -12.27
N SER A 123 -15.29 -11.12 -12.55
CA SER A 123 -16.04 -12.05 -11.71
C SER A 123 -15.10 -13.18 -11.32
N ALA A 124 -14.94 -13.41 -10.01
CA ALA A 124 -13.92 -14.24 -9.41
C ALA A 124 -13.76 -15.59 -10.14
N GLY A 125 -12.84 -15.66 -11.09
CA GLY A 125 -12.75 -16.81 -12.00
C GLY A 125 -11.76 -16.57 -13.12
N GLY A 126 -10.45 -16.53 -12.81
CA GLY A 126 -9.44 -16.59 -13.87
C GLY A 126 -8.13 -15.87 -13.59
N SER A 127 -7.39 -16.33 -12.58
CA SER A 127 -5.92 -16.40 -12.60
C SER A 127 -5.48 -17.05 -11.29
N GLN A 128 -5.79 -18.33 -11.16
CA GLN A 128 -5.09 -19.18 -10.21
C GLN A 128 -3.63 -19.25 -10.69
N SER A 129 -2.77 -18.40 -10.12
CA SER A 129 -1.36 -18.78 -10.04
C SER A 129 -1.34 -20.05 -9.20
N SER A 130 -1.03 -21.18 -9.84
CA SER A 130 -0.88 -22.49 -9.24
C SER A 130 0.22 -22.44 -8.18
N ARG A 131 -0.12 -22.05 -6.96
CA ARG A 131 0.67 -22.35 -5.77
C ARG A 131 -0.13 -23.35 -4.96
N SER A 132 0.27 -24.61 -5.07
CA SER A 132 -0.23 -25.72 -4.26
C SER A 132 -0.22 -25.32 -2.77
N PRO A 133 -1.29 -25.61 -2.01
CA PRO A 133 -1.32 -25.32 -0.59
C PRO A 133 -0.51 -26.39 0.16
N SER A 134 0.70 -26.06 0.59
CA SER A 134 1.41 -26.90 1.56
C SER A 134 0.88 -26.60 2.96
N THR A 135 -0.03 -27.49 3.38
CA THR A 135 -0.28 -28.04 4.71
C THR A 135 0.10 -27.21 5.94
N GLN A 136 -0.95 -26.97 6.75
CA GLN A 136 -0.96 -26.67 8.17
C GLN A 136 0.25 -27.19 8.98
N SER A 137 0.79 -26.35 9.84
CA SER A 137 1.11 -26.77 11.21
C SER A 137 1.21 -25.57 12.15
N SER A 138 0.25 -25.52 13.06
CA SER A 138 0.28 -24.80 14.34
C SER A 138 1.57 -25.08 15.10
N LEU A 139 2.31 -24.04 15.52
CA LEU A 139 3.37 -24.17 16.52
C LEU A 139 2.90 -23.55 17.83
N ALA A 140 2.27 -24.40 18.63
CA ALA A 140 2.25 -24.23 20.08
C ALA A 140 3.68 -24.42 20.59
N SER A 141 4.19 -23.41 21.29
CA SER A 141 5.47 -23.45 21.98
C SER A 141 5.42 -24.44 23.15
N THR A 142 6.26 -25.49 23.09
CA THR A 142 6.65 -26.26 24.27
C THR A 142 8.13 -26.62 24.22
N ARG A 143 8.78 -26.39 25.37
CA ARG A 143 10.18 -26.64 25.75
C ARG A 143 10.70 -28.05 25.42
N SER A 144 12.01 -28.13 25.11
CA SER A 144 13.06 -29.04 25.67
C SER A 144 14.08 -29.47 24.58
N SER A 145 15.36 -29.16 24.78
CA SER A 145 16.45 -30.06 25.25
C SER A 145 17.22 -30.81 24.15
N ARG A 146 18.41 -30.27 23.83
CA ARG A 146 19.71 -30.94 23.69
C ARG A 146 19.74 -32.37 23.13
N SER A 147 20.24 -32.56 21.90
CA SER A 147 21.16 -33.65 21.54
C SER A 147 21.79 -33.47 20.15
N THR A 148 23.08 -33.77 20.10
CA THR A 148 23.95 -33.89 18.93
C THR A 148 23.75 -35.23 18.23
N SER A 149 23.62 -35.25 16.89
CA SER A 149 24.27 -36.26 16.04
C SER A 149 24.17 -35.90 14.57
N SER A 150 25.25 -36.22 13.87
CA SER A 150 25.52 -36.03 12.46
C SER A 150 24.57 -36.83 11.56
N GLY A 151 24.10 -36.21 10.48
CA GLY A 151 23.29 -36.88 9.47
C GLY A 151 23.27 -36.10 8.17
N SER A 152 24.14 -36.49 7.23
CA SER A 152 24.16 -36.02 5.84
C SER A 152 22.77 -36.19 5.21
N SER A 153 22.17 -35.10 4.76
CA SER A 153 20.94 -35.12 3.98
C SER A 153 21.00 -34.08 2.86
N ARG A 154 20.81 -34.58 1.64
CA ARG A 154 20.82 -33.91 0.34
C ARG A 154 20.11 -32.55 0.37
N THR A 155 20.83 -31.50 -0.01
CA THR A 155 20.22 -30.23 -0.39
C THR A 155 19.60 -30.36 -1.79
N PRO A 156 18.38 -29.85 -2.03
CA PRO A 156 17.89 -29.66 -3.38
C PRO A 156 18.66 -28.49 -4.01
N SER A 157 19.17 -28.68 -5.22
CA SER A 157 19.85 -27.64 -5.99
C SER A 157 18.90 -26.48 -6.28
N LEU A 158 19.18 -25.32 -5.71
CA LEU A 158 18.48 -24.08 -6.02
C LEU A 158 18.95 -23.58 -7.39
N THR A 159 18.08 -23.63 -8.40
CA THR A 159 18.28 -22.89 -9.64
C THR A 159 17.99 -21.41 -9.39
N VAL A 160 19.05 -20.63 -9.20
CA VAL A 160 18.98 -19.16 -9.21
C VAL A 160 18.85 -18.75 -10.68
N ILE A 161 17.69 -18.20 -11.04
CA ILE A 161 17.52 -17.53 -12.34
C ILE A 161 18.08 -16.12 -12.17
N ASP A 162 19.28 -15.89 -12.71
CA ASP A 162 19.86 -14.57 -12.85
C ASP A 162 19.17 -13.85 -14.03
N LEU A 163 18.36 -12.83 -13.72
CA LEU A 163 17.74 -11.96 -14.72
C LEU A 163 18.64 -10.75 -14.97
N SER A 164 19.82 -10.97 -15.55
CA SER A 164 20.65 -9.92 -16.08
C SER A 164 20.14 -9.52 -17.48
N LEU A 165 19.45 -8.37 -17.55
CA LEU A 165 19.02 -7.78 -18.82
C LEU A 165 20.24 -7.17 -19.53
N PRO A 166 20.59 -7.60 -20.75
CA PRO A 166 21.68 -6.98 -21.50
C PRO A 166 21.24 -5.59 -21.99
N ILE A 167 21.83 -4.55 -21.41
CA ILE A 167 21.83 -3.21 -22.00
C ILE A 167 22.76 -3.27 -23.21
N GLY A 168 22.18 -3.48 -24.39
CA GLY A 168 22.90 -3.37 -25.64
C GLY A 168 23.24 -1.91 -25.93
N THR A 169 24.46 -1.51 -25.63
CA THR A 169 25.08 -0.32 -26.23
C THR A 169 25.60 -0.69 -27.62
N PRO A 170 25.15 -0.03 -28.71
CA PRO A 170 25.70 -0.31 -30.03
C PRO A 170 27.10 0.28 -30.12
N GLN A 171 28.08 -0.59 -30.31
CA GLN A 171 29.47 -0.25 -30.56
C GLN A 171 29.71 -0.11 -32.07
N GLY A 172 30.32 1.02 -32.46
CA GLY A 172 31.26 1.03 -33.59
C GLY A 172 30.98 2.01 -34.73
N ALA A 173 31.46 3.24 -34.59
CA ALA A 173 32.03 3.98 -35.72
C ALA A 173 33.27 4.73 -35.24
N ALA A 174 34.41 4.43 -35.86
CA ALA A 174 35.74 4.89 -35.50
C ALA A 174 36.07 6.25 -36.14
N ALA A 175 36.76 7.13 -35.38
CA ALA A 175 37.74 8.11 -35.84
C ALA A 175 38.41 8.72 -34.57
N VAL A 176 39.64 8.33 -34.22
CA VAL A 176 40.91 9.03 -34.56
C VAL A 176 40.90 10.50 -34.10
N ASN A 177 41.37 10.80 -32.87
CA ASN A 177 42.73 11.35 -32.61
C ASN A 177 42.88 12.02 -31.22
N SER A 178 44.07 11.81 -30.64
CA SER A 178 44.84 12.66 -29.70
C SER A 178 44.37 12.89 -28.24
N GLN A 179 45.07 12.20 -27.33
CA GLN A 179 45.49 12.68 -25.98
C GLN A 179 46.40 13.94 -26.11
N PRO A 180 46.67 14.75 -25.04
CA PRO A 180 47.05 14.30 -23.70
C PRO A 180 46.54 15.11 -22.48
N SER A 181 46.50 14.40 -21.34
CA SER A 181 46.92 14.74 -19.97
C SER A 181 46.81 16.21 -19.47
N SER A 182 46.05 16.44 -18.38
CA SER A 182 46.62 16.96 -17.11
C SER A 182 45.59 17.27 -16.01
N ARG A 183 46.02 16.92 -14.77
CA ARG A 183 45.79 17.59 -13.48
C ARG A 183 44.44 17.44 -12.74
N ALA A 184 44.54 16.67 -11.66
CA ALA A 184 43.76 16.81 -10.45
C ALA A 184 43.88 18.23 -9.87
N SER A 185 42.76 18.77 -9.40
CA SER A 185 42.69 19.94 -8.53
C SER A 185 41.88 19.59 -7.29
N THR A 186 42.60 19.27 -6.22
CA THR A 186 42.13 19.41 -4.84
C THR A 186 42.26 20.89 -4.46
N SER A 187 41.21 21.50 -3.94
CA SER A 187 41.31 22.78 -3.23
C SER A 187 40.78 22.62 -1.81
N ASP A 188 41.71 22.32 -0.90
CA ASP A 188 41.62 22.64 0.51
C ASP A 188 41.49 24.17 0.67
N THR A 189 40.51 24.63 1.44
CA THR A 189 40.59 25.95 2.09
C THR A 189 40.43 25.79 3.58
N CYS A 190 41.56 26.03 4.26
CA CYS A 190 41.71 26.08 5.69
C CYS A 190 41.49 27.51 6.20
N LYS A 191 40.79 27.63 7.34
CA LYS A 191 40.83 28.70 8.36
C LYS A 191 40.12 30.04 8.10
N ARG A 192 39.25 30.41 9.05
CA ARG A 192 39.52 31.51 10.00
C ARG A 192 38.70 31.38 11.30
N LYS A 193 39.36 31.74 12.41
CA LYS A 193 38.91 31.75 13.81
C LYS A 193 38.88 33.22 14.29
N LYS A 194 38.12 33.47 15.37
CA LYS A 194 37.84 34.73 16.12
C LYS A 194 36.67 35.53 15.52
N SER A 195 35.69 35.97 16.29
CA SER A 195 35.72 36.43 17.69
C SER A 195 34.67 35.77 18.58
#